data_AF-A0A963MN56-F1
#
_entry.id   AF-A0A963MN56-F1
#
_cell.length_a   1.000
_cell.length_b   1.000
_cell.length_c   1.000
_cell.angle_alpha   90.00
_cell.angle_beta   90.00
_cell.angle_gamma   90.00
#
_symmetry.space_group_name_H-M   'P 1'
#
loop_
_entity.id
_entity.type
_entity.pdbx_description
1 polymer ?
#
loop_
_entity_poly.entity_id
_entity_poly.type
_entity_poly.pdbx_seq_one_letter_code
_entity_poly.pdbx_strand_id
1 'polypeptide(L)' 'MAVAAISKYEFAPTDTQDKFHGAQLLYIGWEDHLLFCAPFAFPFPPTMRFGDVVAGPMQAAFGYHP' A
#
# COMPACT_ATOMS: atom_id res chain seq x y z
N MET A 1 3.47 22.26 -10.93
CA MET A 1 4.73 22.98 -11.19
C MET A 1 5.87 21.99 -11.06
N ALA A 2 6.86 22.03 -11.96
CA ALA A 2 8.07 21.23 -11.83
C ALA A 2 9.01 21.83 -10.77
N VAL A 3 9.96 21.04 -10.26
CA VAL A 3 10.95 21.51 -9.27
C VAL A 3 11.90 22.52 -9.93
N ALA A 4 12.08 23.68 -9.29
CA ALA A 4 13.11 24.65 -9.67
C ALA A 4 14.44 24.25 -9.02
N ALA A 5 15.48 24.01 -9.82
CA ALA A 5 16.77 23.56 -9.33
C ALA A 5 17.92 24.26 -10.07
N ILE A 6 19.05 24.43 -9.39
CA ILE A 6 20.29 25.01 -9.95
C ILE A 6 21.04 24.04 -10.88
N SER A 7 20.59 22.79 -10.95
CA SER A 7 21.15 21.73 -11.76
C SER A 7 20.07 20.71 -12.12
N LYS A 8 20.44 19.67 -12.87
CA LYS A 8 19.54 18.58 -13.25
C LYS A 8 18.96 17.89 -12.00
N TYR A 9 17.65 17.97 -11.82
CA TYR A 9 16.93 17.43 -10.65
C TYR A 9 16.12 16.20 -11.05
N GLU A 10 16.83 15.10 -11.35
CA GLU A 10 16.24 13.82 -11.72
C GLU A 10 16.75 12.71 -10.80
N PHE A 11 15.83 11.95 -10.22
CA PHE A 11 16.12 10.84 -9.32
C PHE A 11 15.17 9.68 -9.62
N ALA A 12 15.64 8.45 -9.43
CA ALA A 12 14.75 7.30 -9.44
C ALA A 12 13.80 7.38 -8.21
N PRO A 13 12.52 6.96 -8.33
CA PRO A 13 11.67 6.84 -7.16
C PRO A 13 12.27 5.88 -6.14
N THR A 14 12.16 6.18 -4.84
CA THR A 14 12.73 5.34 -3.78
C THR A 14 11.95 4.06 -3.57
N ASP A 15 10.66 4.08 -3.91
CA ASP A 15 9.70 3.03 -3.58
C ASP A 15 9.18 2.34 -4.86
N THR A 16 10.07 2.12 -5.83
CA THR A 16 9.74 1.30 -7.00
C THR A 16 9.49 -0.16 -6.57
N GLN A 17 8.62 -0.88 -7.30
CA GLN A 17 8.20 -2.24 -6.94
C GLN A 17 9.37 -3.22 -6.75
N ASP A 18 10.46 -3.07 -7.52
CA ASP A 18 11.67 -3.90 -7.40
C ASP A 18 12.36 -3.79 -6.03
N LYS A 19 12.07 -2.73 -5.25
CA LYS A 19 12.60 -2.55 -3.89
C LYS A 19 11.89 -3.39 -2.83
N PHE A 20 10.76 -4.00 -3.15
CA PHE A 20 9.95 -4.76 -2.21
C PHE A 20 10.17 -6.28 -2.29
N HIS A 21 11.30 -6.73 -2.81
CA HIS A 21 11.75 -8.14 -2.76
C HIS A 21 10.71 -9.16 -3.27
N GLY A 22 10.00 -8.82 -4.35
CA GLY A 22 8.96 -9.66 -4.94
C GLY A 22 7.55 -9.42 -4.39
N ALA A 23 7.38 -8.52 -3.41
CA ALA A 23 6.09 -8.00 -3.00
C ALA A 23 5.73 -6.70 -3.76
N GLN A 24 4.48 -6.27 -3.60
CA GLN A 24 3.95 -4.99 -4.03
C GLN A 24 3.15 -4.37 -2.90
N LEU A 25 3.20 -3.04 -2.79
CA LEU A 25 2.37 -2.31 -1.83
C LEU A 25 0.95 -2.16 -2.38
N LEU A 26 -0.04 -2.56 -1.57
CA LEU A 26 -1.45 -2.28 -1.81
C LEU A 26 -2.04 -1.53 -0.61
N TYR A 27 -2.64 -0.37 -0.88
CA TYR A 27 -3.36 0.41 0.11
C TYR A 27 -4.83 0.05 0.09
N ILE A 28 -5.38 -0.35 1.24
CA ILE A 28 -6.80 -0.71 1.38
C ILE A 28 -7.41 0.19 2.46
N GLY A 29 -8.40 0.98 2.07
CA GLY A 29 -9.22 1.78 2.96
C GLY A 29 -10.62 1.20 3.05
N TRP A 30 -11.22 1.27 4.23
CA TRP A 30 -12.63 0.96 4.42
C TRP A 30 -13.41 2.27 4.61
N GLU A 31 -14.18 2.64 3.59
CA GLU A 31 -15.00 3.85 3.58
C GLU A 31 -15.97 3.86 4.77
N ASP A 32 -16.16 5.05 5.37
CA ASP A 32 -16.99 5.30 6.56
C ASP A 32 -16.56 4.61 7.87
N HIS A 33 -15.41 3.93 7.88
CA HIS A 33 -14.91 3.19 9.04
C HIS A 33 -13.67 3.88 9.64
N LEU A 34 -13.86 5.13 10.07
CA LEU A 34 -12.81 6.02 10.61
C LEU A 34 -12.22 5.57 11.95
N LEU A 35 -12.68 4.45 12.51
CA LEU A 35 -11.99 3.75 13.59
C LEU A 35 -10.53 3.47 13.22
N PHE A 36 -10.28 3.17 11.94
CA PHE A 36 -8.95 3.09 11.37
C PHE A 36 -8.56 4.46 10.82
N CYS A 37 -7.55 5.08 11.43
CA CYS A 37 -7.20 6.47 11.16
C CYS A 37 -6.71 6.75 9.73
N ALA A 38 -6.32 5.71 8.98
CA ALA A 38 -5.89 5.79 7.59
C ALA A 38 -6.06 4.43 6.90
N PRO A 39 -6.06 4.38 5.55
CA PRO A 39 -5.90 3.14 4.81
C PRO A 39 -4.65 2.37 5.25
N PHE A 40 -4.75 1.06 5.35
CA PHE A 40 -3.60 0.22 5.66
C PHE A 40 -2.77 -0.07 4.42
N ALA A 41 -1.45 -0.09 4.59
CA ALA A 41 -0.48 -0.42 3.55
C ALA A 41 0.01 -1.85 3.74
N PHE A 42 -0.27 -2.72 2.77
CA PHE A 42 0.09 -4.14 2.85
C PHE A 42 1.16 -4.52 1.81
N PRO A 43 2.18 -5.30 2.18
CA PRO A 43 3.13 -5.90 1.24
C PRO A 43 2.62 -7.27 0.78
N PHE A 44 2.00 -7.34 -0.40
CA PHE A 44 1.47 -8.61 -0.94
C PHE A 44 2.36 -9.19 -2.04
N PRO A 45 2.47 -10.52 -2.17
CA PRO A 45 2.91 -11.14 -3.41
C PRO A 45 1.96 -10.73 -4.55
N PRO A 46 2.46 -10.35 -5.74
CA PRO A 46 1.60 -9.95 -6.86
C PRO A 46 0.69 -11.08 -7.37
N THR A 47 0.97 -12.32 -6.98
CA THR A 47 0.19 -13.52 -7.34
C THR A 47 -0.85 -13.91 -6.29
N MET A 48 -0.94 -13.21 -5.16
CA MET A 48 -1.94 -13.52 -4.12
C MET A 48 -3.35 -13.29 -4.67
N ARG A 49 -4.25 -14.26 -4.49
CA ARG A 49 -5.63 -14.13 -4.99
C ARG A 49 -6.40 -13.18 -4.08
N PHE A 50 -7.31 -12.42 -4.67
CA PHE A 50 -8.14 -11.48 -3.91
C PHE A 50 -8.93 -12.15 -2.78
N GLY A 51 -9.46 -13.36 -3.00
CA GLY A 51 -10.16 -14.12 -1.95
C GLY A 51 -9.30 -14.40 -0.72
N ASP A 52 -8.00 -14.67 -0.92
CA ASP A 52 -7.05 -14.91 0.18
C ASP A 52 -6.73 -13.62 0.95
N VAL A 53 -6.70 -12.47 0.24
CA VAL A 53 -6.54 -11.13 0.86
C VAL A 53 -7.70 -10.83 1.80
N VAL A 54 -8.94 -11.09 1.36
CA VAL A 54 -10.15 -10.85 2.15
C VAL A 54 -10.21 -11.79 3.35
N ALA A 55 -10.00 -13.09 3.14
CA ALA A 55 -10.15 -14.10 4.17
C ALA A 55 -9.05 -14.04 5.26
N GLY A 56 -7.86 -13.53 4.94
CA GLY A 56 -6.73 -13.45 5.86
C GLY A 56 -6.39 -12.02 6.26
N PRO A 57 -5.52 -11.31 5.51
CA PRO A 57 -5.03 -9.97 5.85
C PRO A 57 -6.12 -8.96 6.23
N MET A 58 -7.21 -8.89 5.47
CA MET A 58 -8.29 -7.94 5.78
C MET A 58 -9.04 -8.32 7.06
N GLN A 59 -9.37 -9.60 7.27
CA GLN A 59 -10.00 -10.05 8.50
C GLN A 59 -9.13 -9.73 9.72
N ALA A 60 -7.82 -9.94 9.63
CA ALA A 60 -6.88 -9.64 10.70
C ALA A 60 -6.78 -8.13 10.98
N ALA A 61 -6.80 -7.29 9.94
CA ALA A 61 -6.61 -5.86 10.07
C ALA A 61 -7.89 -5.10 10.47
N PHE A 62 -9.05 -5.51 9.93
CA PHE A 62 -10.32 -4.80 10.09
C PHE A 62 -11.30 -5.47 11.07
N GLY A 63 -11.03 -6.70 11.51
CA GLY A 63 -11.96 -7.49 12.34
C GLY A 63 -12.21 -6.95 13.77
N TYR A 64 -11.52 -5.88 14.18
CA TYR A 64 -11.81 -5.18 15.42
C TYR A 64 -13.05 -4.27 15.33
N HIS A 65 -13.42 -3.83 14.12
CA HIS A 65 -14.63 -3.04 13.93
C HIS A 65 -15.88 -3.95 14.01
N PRO A 66 -16.93 -3.55 14.76
CA PRO A 66 -18.21 -4.27 14.82
C PRO A 66 -18.90 -4.42 13.46
#